data_AF-A0A1R4GVS4-F1
#
_entry.id   AF-A0A1R4GVS4-F1
#
_cell.length_a   1.000
_cell.length_b   1.000
_cell.length_c   1.000
_cell.angle_alpha   90.00
_cell.angle_beta   90.00
_cell.angle_gamma   90.00
#
_symmetry.space_group_name_H-M   'P 1'
#
loop_
_entity.id
_entity.type
_entity.pdbx_description
1 polymer ?
#
loop_
_entity_poly.entity_id
_entity_poly.type
_entity_poly.pdbx_seq_one_letter_code
_entity_poly.pdbx_strand_id
1 'polypeptide(L)'
;MADNYLKLVNTGITQQLAKTLGLPRPSILRRYQPGKPLVPGPVVVLGAGSAAHDLTETLLGWGLDVRRHAGGPEKLGALILALDAVEAPGDLSAVALEAGAALRSLLPGGRVVSISRPPVTADEPARSAARMGVTGLLRSLGREMRGGATANGILLAEGVGAAAPSAAAALHFLLSGRSAYVDGQFIAVESERGVLPGDWDQPLAGKVAVVTGAARGIGAAIARTLHRDGATIVAVDVPQAGESLAAVANDVGGTALQLDITRDDAAAVIMEHAVGRHGHLDIVIHNAGITRDKLLANMDASRWDSVIAVNIESQLRMNEAFLAADLPGLRIVSLASTSGIAGNRGQTNYAASKAGVMGMVASTASAMAERDGGINAVAPGFIETEMTAKIPVATRAVGRMLLPSLMQGGQPLDVAEAIGFLASDAAGGINGQTLRVCGQSLVGA
;
A
#
# COMPACT_ATOMS: atom_id res chain seq x y z
N MET A 1 -4.53 22.90 -1.05
CA MET A 1 -3.47 23.81 -0.56
C MET A 1 -2.07 23.20 -0.57
N ALA A 2 -1.87 21.94 -0.16
CA ALA A 2 -0.54 21.29 -0.15
C ALA A 2 0.16 21.29 -1.52
N ASP A 3 -0.61 21.00 -2.58
CA ASP A 3 -0.12 20.95 -3.97
C ASP A 3 0.29 22.34 -4.50
N ASN A 4 -0.34 23.41 -4.01
CA ASN A 4 0.00 24.78 -4.41
C ASN A 4 1.34 25.22 -3.82
N TYR A 5 1.62 24.91 -2.54
CA TYR A 5 2.94 25.18 -1.95
C TYR A 5 4.02 24.36 -2.67
N LEU A 6 3.76 23.07 -2.91
CA LEU A 6 4.71 22.16 -3.51
C LEU A 6 5.03 22.54 -4.97
N LYS A 7 4.02 22.98 -5.74
CA LYS A 7 4.20 23.60 -7.07
C LYS A 7 4.93 24.93 -6.98
N LEU A 8 4.57 25.80 -6.03
CA LEU A 8 5.19 27.13 -5.87
C LEU A 8 6.70 27.03 -5.57
N VAL A 9 7.11 26.17 -4.64
CA VAL A 9 8.54 26.07 -4.24
C VAL A 9 9.40 25.27 -5.23
N ASN A 10 8.78 24.58 -6.20
CA ASN A 10 9.47 23.77 -7.20
C ASN A 10 9.37 24.31 -8.65
N THR A 11 8.79 25.49 -8.88
CA THR A 11 8.65 26.07 -10.23
C THR A 11 9.29 27.47 -10.35
N GLY A 12 9.93 27.74 -11.49
CA GLY A 12 10.33 29.10 -11.92
C GLY A 12 11.13 29.96 -10.92
N ILE A 13 10.77 31.25 -10.83
CA ILE A 13 11.43 32.26 -9.98
C ILE A 13 11.28 31.92 -8.49
N THR A 14 10.16 31.33 -8.08
CA THR A 14 9.89 30.96 -6.69
C THR A 14 10.75 29.78 -6.21
N GLN A 15 11.21 28.92 -7.12
CA GLN A 15 12.22 27.90 -6.82
C GLN A 15 13.57 28.51 -6.41
N GLN A 16 14.00 29.58 -7.10
CA GLN A 16 15.23 30.31 -6.76
C GLN A 16 15.09 31.01 -5.41
N LEU A 17 13.95 31.67 -5.17
CA LEU A 17 13.66 32.33 -3.90
C LEU A 17 13.65 31.35 -2.72
N ALA A 18 13.00 30.19 -2.88
CA ALA A 18 12.96 29.15 -1.87
C ALA A 18 14.36 28.57 -1.55
N LYS A 19 15.21 28.44 -2.57
CA LYS A 19 16.62 28.02 -2.40
C LYS A 19 17.41 29.05 -1.59
N THR A 20 17.26 30.34 -1.89
CA THR A 20 17.93 31.44 -1.17
C THR A 20 17.46 31.55 0.28
N LEU A 21 16.19 31.27 0.55
CA LEU A 21 15.58 31.33 1.88
C LEU A 21 15.73 30.03 2.69
N GLY A 22 16.40 29.00 2.14
CA GLY A 22 16.59 27.72 2.82
C GLY A 22 15.30 26.94 3.09
N LEU A 23 14.23 27.19 2.32
CA LEU A 23 12.94 26.55 2.54
C LEU A 23 12.99 25.05 2.16
N PRO A 24 12.29 24.17 2.90
CA PRO A 24 12.15 22.76 2.52
C PRO A 24 11.52 22.63 1.12
N ARG A 25 12.15 21.86 0.24
CA ARG A 25 11.67 21.61 -1.14
C ARG A 25 11.46 20.11 -1.34
N PRO A 26 10.34 19.56 -0.84
CA PRO A 26 10.00 18.17 -1.11
C PRO A 26 9.83 17.95 -2.62
N SER A 27 10.23 16.77 -3.08
CA SER A 27 10.16 16.40 -4.49
C SER A 27 8.71 16.18 -4.92
N ILE A 28 8.38 16.49 -6.18
CA ILE A 28 7.10 16.08 -6.76
C ILE A 28 7.14 14.57 -6.96
N LEU A 29 6.31 13.82 -6.23
CA LEU A 29 6.28 12.36 -6.35
C LEU A 29 5.67 11.93 -7.68
N ARG A 30 6.34 11.00 -8.37
CA ARG A 30 5.85 10.35 -9.57
C ARG A 30 4.69 9.41 -9.20
N ARG A 31 3.46 9.86 -9.45
CA ARG A 31 2.23 9.07 -9.29
C ARG A 31 1.80 8.45 -10.61
N TYR A 32 0.98 7.39 -10.53
CA TYR A 32 0.46 6.71 -11.72
C TYR A 32 -0.41 7.63 -12.57
N GLN A 33 -0.26 7.51 -13.88
CA GLN A 33 -1.03 8.18 -14.90
C GLN A 33 -1.21 7.19 -16.06
N PRO A 34 -2.45 6.96 -16.54
CA PRO A 34 -2.69 6.07 -17.67
C PRO A 34 -1.80 6.40 -18.88
N GLY A 35 -1.25 5.37 -19.52
CA GLY A 35 -0.39 5.50 -20.71
C GLY A 35 1.02 6.05 -20.44
N LYS A 36 1.42 6.33 -19.19
CA LYS A 36 2.82 6.62 -18.86
C LYS A 36 3.61 5.32 -18.69
N PRO A 37 4.90 5.29 -19.05
CA PRO A 37 5.71 4.08 -18.93
C PRO A 37 5.81 3.60 -17.48
N LEU A 38 5.97 2.28 -17.28
CA LEU A 38 6.12 1.66 -15.95
C LEU A 38 7.33 2.20 -15.19
N VAL A 39 8.46 2.39 -15.89
CA VAL A 39 9.71 2.97 -15.37
C VAL A 39 10.24 3.99 -16.38
N PRO A 40 10.72 5.19 -15.97
CA PRO A 40 11.11 6.27 -16.90
C PRO A 40 12.55 6.14 -17.42
N GLY A 41 13.15 4.96 -17.30
CA GLY A 41 14.54 4.69 -17.68
C GLY A 41 14.92 3.22 -17.45
N PRO A 42 16.19 2.85 -17.71
CA PRO A 42 16.68 1.49 -17.57
C PRO A 42 16.55 0.96 -16.15
N VAL A 43 16.34 -0.35 -16.03
CA VAL A 43 16.30 -1.09 -14.76
C VAL A 43 17.58 -1.92 -14.64
N VAL A 44 18.30 -1.77 -13.53
CA VAL A 44 19.48 -2.59 -13.25
C VAL A 44 19.07 -3.69 -12.26
N VAL A 45 19.37 -4.95 -12.58
CA VAL A 45 19.22 -6.10 -11.68
C VAL A 45 20.60 -6.52 -11.18
N LEU A 46 20.81 -6.36 -9.88
CA LEU A 46 22.03 -6.70 -9.15
C LEU A 46 21.85 -8.02 -8.39
N GLY A 47 22.97 -8.68 -8.07
CA GLY A 47 23.00 -9.98 -7.41
C GLY A 47 23.16 -11.14 -8.39
N ALA A 48 23.43 -12.33 -7.85
CA ALA A 48 23.63 -13.55 -8.62
C ALA A 48 22.51 -14.57 -8.33
N GLY A 49 22.52 -15.70 -9.04
CA GLY A 49 21.58 -16.80 -8.82
C GLY A 49 20.32 -16.75 -9.69
N SER A 50 19.44 -17.73 -9.48
CA SER A 50 18.23 -17.94 -10.28
C SER A 50 17.25 -16.79 -10.17
N ALA A 51 17.00 -16.24 -8.97
CA ALA A 51 16.10 -15.10 -8.82
C ALA A 51 16.53 -13.90 -9.66
N ALA A 52 17.84 -13.61 -9.71
CA ALA A 52 18.35 -12.51 -10.53
C ALA A 52 18.08 -12.75 -12.03
N HIS A 53 18.19 -14.00 -12.50
CA HIS A 53 17.85 -14.38 -13.87
C HIS A 53 16.33 -14.27 -14.12
N ASP A 54 15.50 -14.86 -13.27
CA ASP A 54 14.03 -14.85 -13.36
C ASP A 54 13.47 -13.42 -13.39
N LEU A 55 14.00 -12.54 -12.55
CA LEU A 55 13.64 -11.12 -12.53
C LEU A 55 14.03 -10.43 -13.84
N THR A 56 15.19 -10.77 -14.41
CA THR A 56 15.65 -10.21 -15.68
C THR A 56 14.69 -10.59 -16.80
N GLU A 57 14.33 -11.87 -16.91
CA GLU A 57 13.37 -12.36 -17.90
C GLU A 57 11.98 -11.73 -17.71
N THR A 58 11.51 -11.61 -16.47
CA THR A 58 10.22 -10.98 -16.15
C THR A 58 10.19 -9.52 -16.62
N LEU A 59 11.24 -8.74 -16.33
CA LEU A 59 11.34 -7.33 -16.70
C LEU A 59 11.48 -7.14 -18.22
N LEU A 60 12.23 -8.02 -18.89
CA LEU A 60 12.32 -8.04 -20.36
C LEU A 60 10.97 -8.38 -21.00
N GLY A 61 10.22 -9.31 -20.41
CA GLY A 61 8.86 -9.66 -20.82
C GLY A 61 7.86 -8.49 -20.72
N TRP A 62 8.12 -7.52 -19.85
CA TRP A 62 7.37 -6.25 -19.77
C TRP A 62 7.88 -5.17 -20.74
N GLY A 63 8.88 -5.48 -21.58
CA GLY A 63 9.44 -4.55 -22.56
C GLY A 63 10.34 -3.47 -21.96
N LEU A 64 10.93 -3.71 -20.78
CA LEU A 64 11.84 -2.76 -20.13
C LEU A 64 13.29 -2.92 -20.66
N ASP A 65 14.06 -1.83 -20.65
CA ASP A 65 15.52 -1.89 -20.81
C ASP A 65 16.14 -2.40 -19.51
N VAL A 66 16.67 -3.63 -19.54
CA VAL A 66 17.22 -4.32 -18.36
C VAL A 66 18.73 -4.49 -18.48
N ARG A 67 19.44 -4.16 -17.40
CA ARG A 67 20.90 -4.24 -17.29
C ARG A 67 21.30 -5.09 -16.10
N ARG A 68 22.46 -5.73 -16.19
CA ARG A 68 23.02 -6.59 -15.14
C ARG A 68 24.13 -5.94 -14.32
N HIS A 69 24.48 -4.70 -14.65
CA HIS A 69 25.53 -3.94 -13.97
C HIS A 69 25.12 -2.46 -13.92
N ALA A 70 25.49 -1.78 -12.84
CA ALA A 70 25.15 -0.37 -12.62
C ALA A 70 25.96 0.64 -13.46
N GLY A 71 26.90 0.17 -14.28
CA GLY A 71 27.79 1.03 -15.07
C GLY A 71 27.11 1.72 -16.25
N GLY A 72 27.51 2.96 -16.53
CA GLY A 72 27.09 3.72 -17.73
C GLY A 72 26.83 5.20 -17.48
N PRO A 73 26.77 6.03 -18.54
CA PRO A 73 26.53 7.47 -18.42
C PRO A 73 25.04 7.83 -18.19
N GLU A 74 24.13 6.88 -18.41
CA GLU A 74 22.70 7.13 -18.42
C GLU A 74 22.07 7.12 -17.02
N LYS A 75 20.93 7.80 -16.89
CA LYS A 75 20.15 7.83 -15.66
C LYS A 75 19.25 6.60 -15.55
N LEU A 76 19.18 6.03 -14.35
CA LEU A 76 18.49 4.78 -14.05
C LEU A 76 17.09 5.06 -13.53
N GLY A 77 16.11 4.28 -13.99
CA GLY A 77 14.75 4.34 -13.48
C GLY A 77 14.55 3.50 -12.22
N ALA A 78 15.22 2.34 -12.15
CA ALA A 78 15.15 1.48 -10.97
C ALA A 78 16.39 0.59 -10.77
N LEU A 79 16.58 0.14 -9.54
CA LEU A 79 17.53 -0.89 -9.12
C LEU A 79 16.76 -2.05 -8.47
N ILE A 80 17.05 -3.28 -8.89
CA ILE A 80 16.55 -4.51 -8.28
C ILE A 80 17.72 -5.21 -7.60
N LEU A 81 17.56 -5.56 -6.32
CA LEU A 81 18.61 -6.21 -5.52
C LEU A 81 18.19 -7.66 -5.26
N ALA A 82 18.71 -8.62 -6.03
CA ALA A 82 18.49 -10.04 -5.78
C ALA A 82 19.38 -10.52 -4.62
N LEU A 83 18.75 -10.76 -3.47
CA LEU A 83 19.36 -11.06 -2.17
C LEU A 83 18.64 -12.27 -1.51
N ASP A 84 18.01 -13.13 -2.29
CA ASP A 84 17.26 -14.30 -1.81
C ASP A 84 18.17 -15.47 -1.39
N ALA A 85 19.37 -15.53 -1.95
CA ALA A 85 20.37 -16.57 -1.69
C ALA A 85 21.44 -16.20 -0.64
N VAL A 86 21.19 -15.18 0.20
CA VAL A 86 22.15 -14.75 1.22
C VAL A 86 22.22 -15.75 2.37
N GLU A 87 23.44 -16.17 2.73
CA GLU A 87 23.72 -17.20 3.73
C GLU A 87 24.52 -16.65 4.92
N ALA A 88 25.30 -15.60 4.71
CA ALA A 88 26.07 -14.92 5.74
C ALA A 88 26.05 -13.39 5.55
N PRO A 89 26.26 -12.60 6.62
CA PRO A 89 26.24 -11.13 6.52
C PRO A 89 27.23 -10.55 5.50
N GLY A 90 28.33 -11.26 5.23
CA GLY A 90 29.33 -10.86 4.22
C GLY A 90 28.78 -10.84 2.79
N ASP A 91 27.75 -11.65 2.49
CA ASP A 91 27.17 -11.79 1.15
C ASP A 91 26.46 -10.50 0.69
N LEU A 92 26.07 -9.64 1.64
CA LEU A 92 25.42 -8.36 1.35
C LEU A 92 26.35 -7.35 0.67
N SER A 93 27.67 -7.47 0.90
CA SER A 93 28.65 -6.44 0.59
C SER A 93 28.68 -6.05 -0.90
N ALA A 94 28.77 -7.04 -1.79
CA ALA A 94 28.92 -6.79 -3.22
C ALA A 94 27.71 -6.04 -3.80
N VAL A 95 26.49 -6.54 -3.53
CA VAL A 95 25.25 -5.94 -4.01
C VAL A 95 25.00 -4.57 -3.39
N ALA A 96 25.28 -4.40 -2.09
CA ALA A 96 25.09 -3.13 -1.40
C ALA A 96 26.02 -2.03 -1.93
N LEU A 97 27.30 -2.35 -2.15
CA LEU A 97 28.29 -1.39 -2.67
C LEU A 97 28.00 -0.99 -4.12
N GLU A 98 27.61 -1.95 -4.97
CA GLU A 98 27.23 -1.65 -6.35
C GLU A 98 25.95 -0.81 -6.41
N ALA A 99 24.93 -1.15 -5.62
CA ALA A 99 23.72 -0.35 -5.50
C ALA A 99 24.05 1.07 -5.05
N GLY A 100 24.90 1.23 -4.03
CA GLY A 100 25.37 2.51 -3.51
C GLY A 100 26.06 3.37 -4.57
N ALA A 101 26.91 2.77 -5.42
CA ALA A 101 27.55 3.47 -6.52
C ALA A 101 26.55 3.98 -7.56
N ALA A 102 25.45 3.24 -7.77
CA ALA A 102 24.39 3.55 -8.74
C ALA A 102 23.40 4.64 -8.28
N LEU A 103 23.28 4.90 -6.97
CA LEU A 103 22.26 5.80 -6.42
C LEU A 103 22.29 7.21 -7.01
N ARG A 104 23.47 7.73 -7.34
CA ARG A 104 23.61 9.07 -7.95
C ARG A 104 23.09 9.14 -9.39
N SER A 105 22.91 7.98 -10.03
CA SER A 105 22.35 7.84 -11.36
C SER A 105 20.84 7.63 -11.35
N LEU A 106 20.20 7.40 -10.20
CA LEU A 106 18.75 7.28 -10.12
C LEU A 106 18.04 8.57 -10.53
N LEU A 107 16.99 8.43 -11.35
CA LEU A 107 16.07 9.49 -11.70
C LEU A 107 15.22 9.92 -10.49
N PRO A 108 14.72 11.16 -10.46
CA PRO A 108 13.67 11.56 -9.51
C PRO A 108 12.46 10.61 -9.60
N GLY A 109 11.96 10.16 -8.45
CA GLY A 109 10.93 9.11 -8.40
C GLY A 109 11.43 7.74 -8.84
N GLY A 110 12.74 7.48 -8.79
CA GLY A 110 13.33 6.17 -9.02
C GLY A 110 12.94 5.15 -7.94
N ARG A 111 13.24 3.88 -8.19
CA ARG A 111 12.84 2.77 -7.32
C ARG A 111 14.04 1.89 -6.98
N VAL A 112 14.14 1.48 -5.72
CA VAL A 112 15.00 0.37 -5.31
C VAL A 112 14.09 -0.73 -4.75
N VAL A 113 14.19 -1.94 -5.29
CA VAL A 113 13.41 -3.09 -4.84
C VAL A 113 14.33 -4.26 -4.50
N SER A 114 14.37 -4.69 -3.24
CA SER A 114 15.08 -5.93 -2.88
C SER A 114 14.18 -7.15 -3.02
N ILE A 115 14.71 -8.25 -3.52
CA ILE A 115 14.08 -9.57 -3.47
C ILE A 115 14.89 -10.40 -2.48
N SER A 116 14.28 -10.83 -1.39
CA SER A 116 14.97 -11.55 -0.32
C SER A 116 14.04 -12.56 0.36
N ARG A 117 14.57 -13.32 1.32
CA ARG A 117 13.80 -14.27 2.14
C ARG A 117 13.72 -13.78 3.58
N PRO A 118 12.58 -13.94 4.28
CA PRO A 118 12.51 -13.62 5.70
C PRO A 118 13.32 -14.66 6.51
N PRO A 119 13.87 -14.28 7.67
CA PRO A 119 14.45 -15.27 8.57
C PRO A 119 13.36 -16.22 9.08
N VAL A 120 13.67 -17.52 9.15
CA VAL A 120 12.79 -18.54 9.74
C VAL A 120 13.43 -19.14 10.99
N THR A 121 12.63 -19.73 11.88
CA THR A 121 13.11 -20.29 13.16
C THR A 121 14.17 -21.38 12.98
N ALA A 122 14.13 -22.10 11.85
CA ALA A 122 15.09 -23.16 11.53
C ALA A 122 16.40 -22.65 10.90
N ASP A 123 16.54 -21.35 10.63
CA ASP A 123 17.76 -20.81 10.04
C ASP A 123 18.95 -20.88 11.02
N GLU A 124 20.12 -21.22 10.50
CA GLU A 124 21.38 -21.03 11.22
C GLU A 124 21.58 -19.54 11.56
N PRO A 125 22.24 -19.20 12.69
CA PRO A 125 22.37 -17.82 13.14
C PRO A 125 22.95 -16.86 12.08
N ALA A 126 23.92 -17.31 11.28
CA ALA A 126 24.54 -16.52 10.22
C ALA A 126 23.54 -16.15 9.10
N ARG A 127 22.74 -17.13 8.66
CA ARG A 127 21.72 -16.93 7.62
C ARG A 127 20.61 -16.02 8.11
N SER A 128 20.12 -16.26 9.33
CA SER A 128 19.11 -15.42 9.96
C SER A 128 19.58 -13.96 10.07
N ALA A 129 20.84 -13.75 10.49
CA ALA A 129 21.46 -12.42 10.54
C ALA A 129 21.59 -11.77 9.15
N ALA A 130 21.97 -12.53 8.12
CA ALA A 130 22.08 -12.03 6.75
C ALA A 130 20.71 -11.58 6.20
N ARG A 131 19.69 -12.43 6.32
CA ARG A 131 18.30 -12.17 5.89
C ARG A 131 17.71 -10.96 6.60
N MET A 132 17.88 -10.87 7.91
CA MET A 132 17.45 -9.69 8.67
C MET A 132 18.26 -8.44 8.30
N GLY A 133 19.55 -8.60 7.99
CA GLY A 133 20.44 -7.52 7.53
C GLY A 133 19.92 -6.80 6.28
N VAL A 134 19.28 -7.53 5.34
CA VAL A 134 18.62 -6.93 4.16
C VAL A 134 17.57 -5.90 4.57
N THR A 135 16.80 -6.18 5.63
CA THR A 135 15.78 -5.27 6.15
C THR A 135 16.39 -3.96 6.63
N GLY A 136 17.47 -4.05 7.43
CA GLY A 136 18.18 -2.88 7.93
C GLY A 136 18.84 -2.05 6.82
N LEU A 137 19.47 -2.73 5.86
CA LEU A 137 20.08 -2.12 4.68
C LEU A 137 19.05 -1.31 3.90
N LEU A 138 17.93 -1.92 3.51
CA LEU A 138 16.94 -1.28 2.66
C LEU A 138 16.23 -0.12 3.36
N ARG A 139 15.88 -0.28 4.64
CA ARG A 139 15.24 0.82 5.40
C ARG A 139 16.18 2.01 5.53
N SER A 140 17.47 1.79 5.77
CA SER A 140 18.47 2.87 5.80
C SER A 140 18.63 3.52 4.42
N LEU A 141 18.71 2.70 3.36
CA LEU A 141 18.82 3.17 2.00
C LEU A 141 17.68 4.12 1.60
N GLY A 142 16.42 3.79 1.94
CA GLY A 142 15.27 4.68 1.69
C GLY A 142 15.41 6.06 2.33
N ARG A 143 16.11 6.18 3.46
CA ARG A 143 16.38 7.47 4.13
C ARG A 143 17.51 8.27 3.49
N GLU A 144 18.41 7.61 2.78
CA GLU A 144 19.53 8.25 2.08
C GLU A 144 19.15 8.70 0.67
N MET A 145 18.15 8.05 0.08
CA MET A 145 17.64 8.34 -1.25
C MET A 145 17.05 9.76 -1.36
N ARG A 146 17.14 10.33 -2.55
CA ARG A 146 16.72 11.70 -2.86
C ARG A 146 15.75 11.73 -4.03
N GLY A 147 15.17 12.91 -4.30
CA GLY A 147 14.33 13.11 -5.48
C GLY A 147 12.98 12.39 -5.43
N GLY A 148 12.48 12.04 -4.23
CA GLY A 148 11.23 11.30 -4.06
C GLY A 148 11.32 9.84 -4.53
N ALA A 149 12.53 9.29 -4.62
CA ALA A 149 12.75 7.87 -4.87
C ALA A 149 12.46 7.05 -3.60
N THR A 150 12.11 5.77 -3.77
CA THR A 150 11.67 4.88 -2.66
C THR A 150 12.46 3.57 -2.65
N ALA A 151 12.67 2.99 -1.47
CA ALA A 151 13.28 1.68 -1.29
C ALA A 151 12.29 0.71 -0.63
N ASN A 152 11.89 -0.35 -1.33
CA ASN A 152 10.95 -1.36 -0.84
C ASN A 152 11.48 -2.78 -1.08
N GLY A 153 10.87 -3.78 -0.48
CA GLY A 153 11.31 -5.17 -0.58
C GLY A 153 10.17 -6.13 -0.84
N ILE A 154 10.51 -7.27 -1.43
CA ILE A 154 9.63 -8.43 -1.60
C ILE A 154 10.29 -9.58 -0.84
N LEU A 155 9.54 -10.16 0.08
CA LEU A 155 9.96 -11.32 0.88
C LEU A 155 9.33 -12.57 0.29
N LEU A 156 10.15 -13.45 -0.27
CA LEU A 156 9.69 -14.73 -0.80
C LEU A 156 9.74 -15.78 0.31
N ALA A 157 8.60 -16.42 0.59
CA ALA A 157 8.57 -17.60 1.46
C ALA A 157 9.41 -18.74 0.86
N GLU A 158 9.87 -19.66 1.71
CA GLU A 158 10.63 -20.83 1.25
C GLU A 158 9.85 -21.60 0.17
N GLY A 159 10.55 -21.98 -0.90
CA GLY A 159 9.94 -22.64 -2.06
C GLY A 159 9.21 -21.73 -3.05
N VAL A 160 8.99 -20.44 -2.73
CA VAL A 160 8.43 -19.46 -3.67
C VAL A 160 9.54 -18.86 -4.54
N GLY A 161 9.32 -18.85 -5.85
CA GLY A 161 10.21 -18.31 -6.88
C GLY A 161 10.01 -16.81 -7.11
N ALA A 162 11.04 -16.15 -7.66
CA ALA A 162 10.98 -14.71 -7.95
C ALA A 162 10.05 -14.36 -9.13
N ALA A 163 9.76 -15.34 -9.99
CA ALA A 163 8.80 -15.23 -11.10
C ALA A 163 7.36 -15.60 -10.71
N ALA A 164 7.09 -15.94 -9.44
CA ALA A 164 5.74 -16.22 -8.97
C ALA A 164 4.78 -15.07 -9.34
N PRO A 165 3.52 -15.34 -9.75
CA PRO A 165 2.58 -14.29 -10.16
C PRO A 165 2.48 -13.13 -9.16
N SER A 166 2.42 -13.45 -7.86
CA SER A 166 2.36 -12.45 -6.80
C SER A 166 3.66 -11.68 -6.57
N ALA A 167 4.82 -12.31 -6.81
CA ALA A 167 6.11 -11.63 -6.77
C ALA A 167 6.25 -10.66 -7.95
N ALA A 168 5.85 -11.09 -9.15
CA ALA A 168 5.80 -10.25 -10.34
C ALA A 168 4.81 -9.07 -10.16
N ALA A 169 3.62 -9.31 -9.59
CA ALA A 169 2.65 -8.27 -9.28
C ALA A 169 3.16 -7.25 -8.25
N ALA A 170 3.78 -7.72 -7.17
CA ALA A 170 4.42 -6.85 -6.17
C ALA A 170 5.53 -6.01 -6.80
N LEU A 171 6.37 -6.62 -7.65
CA LEU A 171 7.44 -5.93 -8.36
C LEU A 171 6.87 -4.85 -9.30
N HIS A 172 5.84 -5.19 -10.07
CA HIS A 172 5.17 -4.25 -10.97
C HIS A 172 4.58 -3.06 -10.19
N PHE A 173 3.87 -3.32 -9.09
CA PHE A 173 3.35 -2.28 -8.20
C PHE A 173 4.47 -1.37 -7.69
N LEU A 174 5.54 -1.95 -7.12
CA LEU A 174 6.66 -1.21 -6.53
C LEU A 174 7.44 -0.40 -7.56
N LEU A 175 7.57 -0.87 -8.81
CA LEU A 175 8.23 -0.15 -9.89
C LEU A 175 7.40 1.02 -10.46
N SER A 176 6.08 0.94 -10.33
CA SER A 176 5.16 1.90 -10.92
C SER A 176 5.03 3.22 -10.15
N GLY A 177 4.27 4.16 -10.71
CA GLY A 177 3.80 5.35 -10.00
C GLY A 177 2.72 5.05 -8.94
N ARG A 178 2.19 3.82 -8.88
CA ARG A 178 1.14 3.42 -7.93
C ARG A 178 1.68 3.30 -6.50
N SER A 179 2.97 3.00 -6.35
CA SER A 179 3.67 2.87 -5.06
C SER A 179 4.28 4.17 -4.52
N ALA A 180 3.90 5.35 -5.05
CA ALA A 180 4.59 6.61 -4.82
C ALA A 180 4.80 7.01 -3.34
N TYR A 181 3.96 6.53 -2.44
CA TYR A 181 4.03 6.80 -0.99
C TYR A 181 4.21 5.53 -0.13
N VAL A 182 4.56 4.41 -0.76
CA VAL A 182 5.02 3.19 -0.10
C VAL A 182 6.54 3.23 -0.10
N ASP A 183 7.14 3.34 1.08
CA ASP A 183 8.59 3.48 1.21
C ASP A 183 9.09 2.82 2.51
N GLY A 184 10.22 2.13 2.42
CA GLY A 184 10.78 1.28 3.46
C GLY A 184 9.89 0.11 3.85
N GLN A 185 9.04 -0.40 2.96
CA GLN A 185 8.12 -1.50 3.27
C GLN A 185 8.53 -2.80 2.60
N PHE A 186 8.06 -3.91 3.15
CA PHE A 186 8.27 -5.25 2.62
C PHE A 186 6.91 -5.90 2.34
N ILE A 187 6.77 -6.50 1.17
CA ILE A 187 5.58 -7.26 0.76
C ILE A 187 5.96 -8.75 0.82
N ALA A 188 5.35 -9.52 1.72
CA ALA A 188 5.57 -10.95 1.81
C ALA A 188 4.71 -11.69 0.79
N VAL A 189 5.35 -12.56 0.00
CA VAL A 189 4.72 -13.48 -0.94
C VAL A 189 4.89 -14.88 -0.39
N GLU A 190 3.78 -15.43 0.08
CA GLU A 190 3.74 -16.66 0.89
C GLU A 190 3.45 -17.91 0.06
N SER A 191 3.00 -17.76 -1.19
CA SER A 191 2.72 -18.87 -2.09
C SER A 191 2.84 -18.47 -3.57
N GLU A 192 2.88 -19.48 -4.45
CA GLU A 192 2.85 -19.33 -5.92
C GLU A 192 1.47 -18.91 -6.46
N ARG A 193 0.48 -18.65 -5.60
CA ARG A 193 -0.85 -18.25 -6.04
C ARG A 193 -0.84 -16.85 -6.67
N GLY A 194 -1.84 -16.62 -7.52
CA GLY A 194 -2.13 -15.34 -8.14
C GLY A 194 -2.32 -15.48 -9.64
N VAL A 195 -3.08 -14.56 -10.23
CA VAL A 195 -3.33 -14.52 -11.67
C VAL A 195 -2.93 -13.15 -12.18
N LEU A 196 -1.89 -13.10 -13.02
CA LEU A 196 -1.47 -11.85 -13.65
C LEU A 196 -2.56 -11.32 -14.58
N PRO A 197 -2.80 -10.00 -14.61
CA PRO A 197 -3.82 -9.44 -15.47
C PRO A 197 -3.37 -9.49 -16.93
N GLY A 198 -4.33 -9.62 -17.85
CA GLY A 198 -4.07 -9.46 -19.28
C GLY A 198 -3.73 -8.01 -19.65
N ASP A 199 -4.18 -7.04 -18.85
CA ASP A 199 -3.89 -5.62 -18.97
C ASP A 199 -3.54 -5.02 -17.61
N TRP A 200 -2.32 -4.50 -17.48
CA TRP A 200 -1.81 -3.86 -16.26
C TRP A 200 -2.44 -2.48 -15.96
N ASP A 201 -3.09 -1.87 -16.96
CA ASP A 201 -3.84 -0.63 -16.77
C ASP A 201 -5.26 -0.90 -16.24
N GLN A 202 -5.82 -2.09 -16.50
CA GLN A 202 -7.11 -2.55 -15.98
C GLN A 202 -7.02 -3.89 -15.23
N PRO A 203 -6.25 -3.96 -14.11
CA PRO A 203 -6.01 -5.21 -13.40
C PRO A 203 -7.26 -5.79 -12.70
N LEU A 204 -8.35 -5.02 -12.59
CA LEU A 204 -9.59 -5.40 -11.93
C LEU A 204 -10.76 -5.49 -12.93
N ALA A 205 -10.48 -5.58 -14.22
CA ALA A 205 -11.49 -5.72 -15.26
C ALA A 205 -12.44 -6.89 -14.95
N GLY A 206 -13.74 -6.60 -14.97
CA GLY A 206 -14.79 -7.60 -14.71
C GLY A 206 -15.00 -7.94 -13.24
N LYS A 207 -14.36 -7.23 -12.29
CA LYS A 207 -14.58 -7.42 -10.85
C LYS A 207 -15.69 -6.52 -10.32
N VAL A 208 -16.40 -6.96 -9.30
CA VAL A 208 -17.36 -6.18 -8.51
C VAL A 208 -16.78 -5.89 -7.14
N ALA A 209 -16.63 -4.61 -6.83
CA ALA A 209 -16.00 -4.12 -5.60
C ALA A 209 -16.96 -3.30 -4.75
N VAL A 210 -17.09 -3.69 -3.48
CA VAL A 210 -17.80 -2.93 -2.45
C VAL A 210 -16.80 -2.06 -1.70
N VAL A 211 -17.10 -0.76 -1.55
CA VAL A 211 -16.27 0.17 -0.77
C VAL A 211 -17.10 0.81 0.33
N THR A 212 -16.76 0.54 1.60
CA THR A 212 -17.45 1.16 2.74
C THR A 212 -16.88 2.54 3.07
N GLY A 213 -17.71 3.47 3.55
CA GLY A 213 -17.30 4.85 3.82
C GLY A 213 -16.90 5.61 2.54
N ALA A 214 -17.59 5.31 1.43
CA ALA A 214 -17.20 5.76 0.09
C ALA A 214 -17.63 7.19 -0.26
N ALA A 215 -18.45 7.86 0.57
CA ALA A 215 -19.05 9.15 0.20
C ALA A 215 -18.03 10.29 0.04
N ARG A 216 -16.83 10.18 0.63
CA ARG A 216 -15.79 11.22 0.56
C ARG A 216 -14.39 10.70 0.91
N GLY A 217 -13.40 11.60 0.82
CA GLY A 217 -12.05 11.36 1.33
C GLY A 217 -11.36 10.16 0.69
N ILE A 218 -10.79 9.28 1.53
CA ILE A 218 -10.06 8.10 1.07
C ILE A 218 -11.00 7.09 0.42
N GLY A 219 -12.21 6.86 0.96
CA GLY A 219 -13.20 5.96 0.36
C GLY A 219 -13.59 6.35 -1.06
N ALA A 220 -13.84 7.64 -1.30
CA ALA A 220 -14.12 8.14 -2.64
C ALA A 220 -12.92 7.99 -3.60
N ALA A 221 -11.70 8.15 -3.10
CA ALA A 221 -10.48 7.93 -3.90
C ALA A 221 -10.28 6.44 -4.23
N ILE A 222 -10.58 5.54 -3.30
CA ILE A 222 -10.58 4.09 -3.52
C ILE A 222 -11.59 3.74 -4.61
N ALA A 223 -12.85 4.18 -4.49
CA ALA A 223 -13.90 3.91 -5.47
C ALA A 223 -13.46 4.31 -6.89
N ARG A 224 -12.93 5.52 -7.07
CA ARG A 224 -12.43 6.01 -8.36
C ARG A 224 -11.24 5.22 -8.89
N THR A 225 -10.33 4.80 -8.02
CA THR A 225 -9.12 4.07 -8.41
C THR A 225 -9.47 2.65 -8.85
N LEU A 226 -10.31 1.95 -8.09
CA LEU A 226 -10.78 0.62 -8.46
C LEU A 226 -11.61 0.65 -9.76
N HIS A 227 -12.43 1.69 -9.94
CA HIS A 227 -13.17 1.90 -11.19
C HIS A 227 -12.24 2.13 -12.38
N ARG A 228 -11.24 3.01 -12.24
CA ARG A 228 -10.21 3.24 -13.27
C ARG A 228 -9.50 1.93 -13.66
N ASP A 229 -9.27 1.06 -12.69
CA ASP A 229 -8.62 -0.23 -12.86
C ASP A 229 -9.58 -1.32 -13.40
N GLY A 230 -10.84 -0.98 -13.72
CA GLY A 230 -11.80 -1.86 -14.43
C GLY A 230 -12.90 -2.46 -13.56
N ALA A 231 -12.97 -2.15 -12.27
CA ALA A 231 -13.98 -2.70 -11.38
C ALA A 231 -15.33 -1.98 -11.47
N THR A 232 -16.42 -2.74 -11.32
CA THR A 232 -17.76 -2.21 -11.05
C THR A 232 -17.89 -1.90 -9.57
N ILE A 233 -18.34 -0.69 -9.22
CA ILE A 233 -18.32 -0.21 -7.84
C ILE A 233 -19.70 -0.23 -7.20
N VAL A 234 -19.78 -0.79 -6.00
CA VAL A 234 -20.87 -0.60 -5.04
C VAL A 234 -20.35 0.31 -3.91
N ALA A 235 -20.74 1.57 -3.94
CA ALA A 235 -20.34 2.56 -2.95
C ALA A 235 -21.30 2.51 -1.75
N VAL A 236 -20.76 2.25 -0.56
CA VAL A 236 -21.53 2.11 0.69
C VAL A 236 -21.18 3.23 1.66
N ASP A 237 -22.18 3.90 2.20
CA ASP A 237 -22.02 4.86 3.30
C ASP A 237 -23.34 5.03 4.06
N VAL A 238 -23.31 5.72 5.19
CA VAL A 238 -24.51 5.95 6.02
C VAL A 238 -25.53 6.82 5.28
N PRO A 239 -26.84 6.67 5.55
CA PRO A 239 -27.88 7.47 4.89
C PRO A 239 -27.67 8.98 4.96
N GLN A 240 -27.09 9.49 6.05
CA GLN A 240 -26.79 10.90 6.23
C GLN A 240 -25.74 11.43 5.23
N ALA A 241 -24.95 10.56 4.61
CA ALA A 241 -23.99 10.89 3.57
C ALA A 241 -24.52 10.62 2.15
N GLY A 242 -25.83 10.34 2.01
CA GLY A 242 -26.44 9.86 0.78
C GLY A 242 -26.24 10.74 -0.46
N GLU A 243 -26.24 12.07 -0.30
CA GLU A 243 -25.99 13.00 -1.42
C GLU A 243 -24.57 12.86 -1.97
N SER A 244 -23.56 12.94 -1.09
CA SER A 244 -22.15 12.76 -1.47
C SER A 244 -21.89 11.35 -1.99
N LEU A 245 -22.57 10.34 -1.44
CA LEU A 245 -22.47 8.96 -1.90
C LEU A 245 -23.00 8.80 -3.33
N ALA A 246 -24.17 9.39 -3.62
CA ALA A 246 -24.74 9.37 -4.96
C ALA A 246 -23.83 10.09 -5.97
N ALA A 247 -23.21 11.21 -5.58
CA ALA A 247 -22.24 11.90 -6.42
C ALA A 247 -21.03 11.02 -6.77
N VAL A 248 -20.47 10.29 -5.80
CA VAL A 248 -19.36 9.35 -6.04
C VAL A 248 -19.81 8.18 -6.91
N ALA A 249 -20.97 7.58 -6.64
CA ALA A 249 -21.50 6.47 -7.43
C ALA A 249 -21.71 6.86 -8.90
N ASN A 250 -22.26 8.05 -9.16
CA ASN A 250 -22.45 8.57 -10.52
C ASN A 250 -21.12 8.83 -11.23
N ASP A 251 -20.13 9.38 -10.52
CA ASP A 251 -18.78 9.67 -11.05
C ASP A 251 -18.05 8.40 -11.50
N VAL A 252 -18.27 7.28 -10.83
CA VAL A 252 -17.66 5.98 -11.16
C VAL A 252 -18.59 5.04 -11.94
N GLY A 253 -19.77 5.51 -12.38
CA GLY A 253 -20.77 4.67 -13.05
C GLY A 253 -21.21 3.44 -12.24
N GLY A 254 -21.11 3.51 -10.91
CA GLY A 254 -21.43 2.43 -9.98
C GLY A 254 -22.82 2.57 -9.37
N THR A 255 -23.06 1.87 -8.26
CA THR A 255 -24.31 1.97 -7.50
C THR A 255 -24.05 2.48 -6.07
N ALA A 256 -24.99 3.27 -5.54
CA ALA A 256 -24.97 3.72 -4.16
C ALA A 256 -25.84 2.82 -3.28
N LEU A 257 -25.33 2.42 -2.13
CA LEU A 257 -26.03 1.68 -1.09
C LEU A 257 -25.93 2.45 0.23
N GLN A 258 -27.03 3.04 0.67
CA GLN A 258 -27.08 3.74 1.95
C GLN A 258 -27.30 2.73 3.08
N LEU A 259 -26.28 2.48 3.89
CA LEU A 259 -26.27 1.44 4.91
C LEU A 259 -25.37 1.83 6.08
N ASP A 260 -25.88 1.64 7.30
CA ASP A 260 -25.04 1.62 8.50
C ASP A 260 -24.39 0.23 8.63
N ILE A 261 -23.07 0.18 8.49
CA ILE A 261 -22.29 -1.06 8.54
C ILE A 261 -22.27 -1.73 9.92
N THR A 262 -22.77 -1.05 10.96
CA THR A 262 -22.85 -1.61 12.33
C THR A 262 -24.10 -2.47 12.57
N ARG A 263 -25.02 -2.50 11.60
CA ARG A 263 -26.21 -3.37 11.65
C ARG A 263 -25.82 -4.85 11.51
N ASP A 264 -26.60 -5.71 12.16
CA ASP A 264 -26.38 -7.16 12.11
C ASP A 264 -26.59 -7.74 10.70
N ASP A 265 -27.47 -7.14 9.90
CA ASP A 265 -27.78 -7.58 8.53
C ASP A 265 -26.90 -6.93 7.44
N ALA A 266 -25.89 -6.11 7.82
CA ALA A 266 -25.14 -5.30 6.87
C ALA A 266 -24.48 -6.12 5.74
N ALA A 267 -23.85 -7.25 6.07
CA ALA A 267 -23.23 -8.12 5.06
C ALA A 267 -24.26 -8.76 4.13
N ALA A 268 -25.41 -9.18 4.65
CA ALA A 268 -26.48 -9.77 3.85
C ALA A 268 -27.01 -8.76 2.82
N VAL A 269 -27.27 -7.52 3.25
CA VAL A 269 -27.72 -6.43 2.38
C VAL A 269 -26.67 -6.09 1.32
N ILE A 270 -25.38 -6.06 1.70
CA ILE A 270 -24.28 -5.82 0.76
C ILE A 270 -24.22 -6.93 -0.30
N MET A 271 -24.27 -8.20 0.11
CA MET A 271 -24.23 -9.34 -0.82
C MET A 271 -25.45 -9.34 -1.74
N GLU A 272 -26.66 -9.15 -1.20
CA GLU A 272 -27.90 -9.08 -1.98
C GLU A 272 -27.82 -7.98 -3.04
N HIS A 273 -27.34 -6.79 -2.66
CA HIS A 273 -27.21 -5.68 -3.60
C HIS A 273 -26.15 -5.94 -4.68
N ALA A 274 -24.96 -6.41 -4.29
CA ALA A 274 -23.86 -6.69 -5.22
C ALA A 274 -24.22 -7.82 -6.19
N VAL A 275 -24.65 -8.97 -5.67
CA VAL A 275 -25.00 -10.15 -6.47
C VAL A 275 -26.27 -9.89 -7.28
N GLY A 276 -27.29 -9.26 -6.69
CA GLY A 276 -28.55 -8.98 -7.39
C GLY A 276 -28.41 -7.98 -8.54
N ARG A 277 -27.50 -6.99 -8.44
CA ARG A 277 -27.27 -5.98 -9.48
C ARG A 277 -26.19 -6.37 -10.48
N HIS A 278 -25.17 -7.10 -10.04
CA HIS A 278 -23.95 -7.30 -10.81
C HIS A 278 -23.54 -8.77 -10.97
N GLY A 279 -24.27 -9.71 -10.35
CA GLY A 279 -24.11 -11.15 -10.51
C GLY A 279 -23.10 -11.81 -9.56
N HIS A 280 -22.15 -11.06 -9.01
CA HIS A 280 -21.12 -11.58 -8.11
C HIS A 280 -20.55 -10.48 -7.19
N LEU A 281 -19.72 -10.89 -6.22
CA LEU A 281 -18.98 -10.01 -5.31
C LEU A 281 -17.54 -10.54 -5.18
N ASP A 282 -16.55 -9.80 -5.69
CA ASP A 282 -15.16 -10.24 -5.67
C ASP A 282 -14.29 -9.50 -4.67
N ILE A 283 -14.62 -8.23 -4.39
CA ILE A 283 -13.77 -7.35 -3.59
C ILE A 283 -14.60 -6.63 -2.53
N VAL A 284 -14.13 -6.65 -1.28
CA VAL A 284 -14.69 -5.83 -0.19
C VAL A 284 -13.59 -4.98 0.44
N ILE A 285 -13.80 -3.66 0.43
CA ILE A 285 -12.91 -2.69 1.06
C ILE A 285 -13.54 -2.15 2.34
N HIS A 286 -12.98 -2.54 3.48
CA HIS A 286 -13.35 -2.01 4.79
C HIS A 286 -12.63 -0.69 5.07
N ASN A 287 -13.11 0.40 4.46
CA ASN A 287 -12.57 1.75 4.64
C ASN A 287 -13.33 2.58 5.69
N ALA A 288 -14.61 2.29 5.92
CA ALA A 288 -15.40 3.01 6.92
C ALA A 288 -14.71 3.00 8.30
N GLY A 289 -14.69 4.17 8.94
CA GLY A 289 -14.10 4.31 10.25
C GLY A 289 -14.29 5.71 10.84
N ILE A 290 -14.33 5.78 12.17
CA ILE A 290 -14.48 7.02 12.92
C ILE A 290 -13.38 7.19 13.97
N THR A 291 -13.20 8.44 14.39
CA THR A 291 -12.36 8.83 15.52
C THR A 291 -13.20 9.54 16.57
N ARG A 292 -12.90 9.30 17.85
CA ARG A 292 -13.50 9.98 19.01
C ARG A 292 -12.40 10.24 20.02
N ASP A 293 -11.50 11.15 19.65
CA ASP A 293 -10.26 11.38 20.37
C ASP A 293 -10.53 11.99 21.76
N LYS A 294 -9.95 11.36 22.78
CA LYS A 294 -9.99 11.78 24.17
C LYS A 294 -8.89 11.06 24.94
N LEU A 295 -8.30 11.72 25.94
CA LEU A 295 -7.42 11.03 26.89
C LEU A 295 -8.22 9.95 27.62
N LEU A 296 -7.63 8.77 27.85
CA LEU A 296 -8.32 7.63 28.47
C LEU A 296 -8.92 7.99 29.83
N ALA A 297 -8.22 8.80 30.63
CA ALA A 297 -8.72 9.30 31.92
C ALA A 297 -10.02 10.10 31.84
N ASN A 298 -10.39 10.60 30.65
CA ASN A 298 -11.59 11.37 30.38
C ASN A 298 -12.49 10.70 29.31
N MET A 299 -12.26 9.42 29.02
CA MET A 299 -13.01 8.66 28.02
C MET A 299 -14.34 8.19 28.62
N ASP A 300 -15.42 8.31 27.85
CA ASP A 300 -16.73 7.76 28.18
C ASP A 300 -17.03 6.53 27.31
N ALA A 301 -17.97 5.69 27.75
CA ALA A 301 -18.35 4.46 27.05
C ALA A 301 -18.82 4.74 25.61
N SER A 302 -19.64 5.79 25.41
CA SER A 302 -20.17 6.12 24.09
C SER A 302 -19.08 6.39 23.05
N ARG A 303 -17.98 7.06 23.45
CA ARG A 303 -16.83 7.34 22.59
C ARG A 303 -15.95 6.10 22.38
N TRP A 304 -15.86 5.24 23.37
CA TRP A 304 -15.13 3.99 23.26
C TRP A 304 -15.87 3.01 22.34
N ASP A 305 -17.09 2.65 22.72
CA ASP A 305 -17.92 1.62 22.09
C ASP A 305 -18.22 1.97 20.63
N SER A 306 -18.54 3.24 20.32
CA SER A 306 -18.80 3.63 18.92
C SER A 306 -17.59 3.44 18.01
N VAL A 307 -16.37 3.70 18.50
CA VAL A 307 -15.15 3.51 17.71
C VAL A 307 -14.89 2.02 17.50
N ILE A 308 -15.09 1.19 18.52
CA ILE A 308 -14.92 -0.26 18.42
C ILE A 308 -15.97 -0.88 17.48
N ALA A 309 -17.25 -0.52 17.67
CA ALA A 309 -18.37 -1.00 16.88
C ALA A 309 -18.19 -0.72 15.38
N VAL A 310 -17.81 0.50 15.02
CA VAL A 310 -17.64 0.91 13.62
C VAL A 310 -16.33 0.39 13.04
N ASN A 311 -15.22 0.48 13.76
CA ASN A 311 -13.90 0.26 13.15
C ASN A 311 -13.47 -1.21 13.11
N ILE A 312 -14.02 -2.09 13.95
CA ILE A 312 -13.59 -3.49 14.02
C ILE A 312 -14.73 -4.50 14.19
N GLU A 313 -15.72 -4.28 15.07
CA GLU A 313 -16.79 -5.28 15.26
C GLU A 313 -17.69 -5.44 14.04
N SER A 314 -17.96 -4.34 13.33
CA SER A 314 -18.65 -4.36 12.03
C SER A 314 -17.90 -5.23 11.01
N GLN A 315 -16.57 -5.11 10.92
CA GLN A 315 -15.76 -5.88 9.98
C GLN A 315 -15.74 -7.36 10.34
N LEU A 316 -15.61 -7.68 11.64
CA LEU A 316 -15.64 -9.07 12.12
C LEU A 316 -16.97 -9.75 11.76
N ARG A 317 -18.11 -9.12 12.09
CA ARG A 317 -19.45 -9.65 11.76
C ARG A 317 -19.65 -9.80 10.25
N MET A 318 -19.24 -8.79 9.48
CA MET A 318 -19.37 -8.87 8.03
C MET A 318 -18.49 -9.98 7.42
N ASN A 319 -17.25 -10.11 7.88
CA ASN A 319 -16.32 -11.14 7.40
C ASN A 319 -16.80 -12.55 7.75
N GLU A 320 -17.38 -12.75 8.93
CA GLU A 320 -18.01 -14.03 9.30
C GLU A 320 -19.12 -14.41 8.32
N ALA A 321 -20.00 -13.46 7.99
CA ALA A 321 -21.05 -13.67 7.00
C ALA A 321 -20.50 -13.92 5.58
N PHE A 322 -19.45 -13.20 5.15
CA PHE A 322 -18.81 -13.42 3.85
C PHE A 322 -18.11 -14.79 3.77
N LEU A 323 -17.48 -15.26 4.84
CA LEU A 323 -16.84 -16.57 4.92
C LEU A 323 -17.84 -17.73 4.95
N ALA A 324 -19.02 -17.48 5.51
CA ALA A 324 -20.14 -18.44 5.51
C ALA A 324 -20.86 -18.50 4.15
N ALA A 325 -20.72 -17.46 3.33
CA ALA A 325 -21.28 -17.42 1.97
C ALA A 325 -20.37 -18.14 0.95
N ASP A 326 -20.96 -18.54 -0.17
CA ASP A 326 -20.25 -19.15 -1.30
C ASP A 326 -19.65 -18.05 -2.20
N LEU A 327 -18.57 -17.42 -1.72
CA LEU A 327 -17.83 -16.36 -2.41
C LEU A 327 -16.38 -16.79 -2.69
N PRO A 328 -16.14 -17.73 -3.62
CA PRO A 328 -14.79 -18.19 -3.93
C PRO A 328 -13.97 -17.05 -4.53
N GLY A 329 -12.69 -16.97 -4.14
CA GLY A 329 -11.76 -15.95 -4.63
C GLY A 329 -11.95 -14.55 -4.03
N LEU A 330 -12.84 -14.36 -3.04
CA LEU A 330 -13.09 -13.06 -2.41
C LEU A 330 -11.80 -12.41 -1.90
N ARG A 331 -11.62 -11.13 -2.23
CA ARG A 331 -10.50 -10.28 -1.79
C ARG A 331 -11.01 -9.23 -0.80
N ILE A 332 -10.46 -9.22 0.40
CA ILE A 332 -10.80 -8.23 1.43
C ILE A 332 -9.59 -7.35 1.71
N VAL A 333 -9.77 -6.03 1.68
CA VAL A 333 -8.72 -5.10 2.12
C VAL A 333 -9.27 -4.13 3.16
N SER A 334 -8.68 -4.16 4.36
CA SER A 334 -9.09 -3.30 5.47
C SER A 334 -8.18 -2.10 5.68
N LEU A 335 -8.77 -0.99 6.14
CA LEU A 335 -8.00 0.19 6.54
C LEU A 335 -7.60 0.09 8.02
N ALA A 336 -6.32 -0.14 8.25
CA ALA A 336 -5.66 -0.02 9.54
C ALA A 336 -5.18 1.43 9.76
N SER A 337 -4.09 1.63 10.52
CA SER A 337 -3.47 2.96 10.70
C SER A 337 -2.08 2.83 11.33
N THR A 338 -1.18 3.78 11.05
CA THR A 338 0.08 3.88 11.83
C THR A 338 -0.17 4.12 13.32
N SER A 339 -1.30 4.72 13.73
CA SER A 339 -1.67 4.84 15.14
C SER A 339 -1.95 3.48 15.79
N GLY A 340 -2.36 2.47 15.02
CA GLY A 340 -2.51 1.09 15.52
C GLY A 340 -1.17 0.39 15.76
N ILE A 341 -0.11 0.78 15.02
CA ILE A 341 1.25 0.24 15.18
C ILE A 341 1.97 0.90 16.35
N ALA A 342 2.01 2.24 16.38
CA ALA A 342 2.86 2.98 17.30
C ALA A 342 2.11 3.58 18.51
N GLY A 343 0.77 3.50 18.52
CA GLY A 343 -0.06 4.28 19.43
C GLY A 343 -0.10 5.77 19.07
N ASN A 344 -1.04 6.50 19.66
CA ASN A 344 -1.10 7.95 19.56
C ASN A 344 -1.82 8.56 20.78
N ARG A 345 -1.37 9.75 21.23
CA ARG A 345 -1.93 10.41 22.41
C ARG A 345 -3.39 10.79 22.16
N GLY A 346 -4.28 10.35 23.05
CA GLY A 346 -5.71 10.62 22.97
C GLY A 346 -6.49 9.70 22.02
N GLN A 347 -5.85 8.65 21.50
CA GLN A 347 -6.43 7.70 20.55
C GLN A 347 -6.38 6.26 21.06
N THR A 348 -6.56 6.02 22.37
CA THR A 348 -6.51 4.65 22.91
C THR A 348 -7.59 3.74 22.32
N ASN A 349 -8.82 4.23 22.18
CA ASN A 349 -9.92 3.54 21.47
C ASN A 349 -9.60 3.30 19.99
N TYR A 350 -9.14 4.33 19.28
CA TYR A 350 -8.85 4.24 17.85
C TYR A 350 -7.64 3.34 17.55
N ALA A 351 -6.54 3.48 18.29
CA ALA A 351 -5.36 2.63 18.18
C ALA A 351 -5.72 1.17 18.49
N ALA A 352 -6.50 0.90 19.54
CA ALA A 352 -7.01 -0.44 19.84
C ALA A 352 -7.79 -1.02 18.65
N SER A 353 -8.72 -0.24 18.07
CA SER A 353 -9.49 -0.70 16.90
C SER A 353 -8.60 -0.99 15.69
N LYS A 354 -7.62 -0.14 15.38
CA LYS A 354 -6.77 -0.28 14.18
C LYS A 354 -5.68 -1.33 14.34
N ALA A 355 -5.20 -1.58 15.56
CA ALA A 355 -4.40 -2.77 15.86
C ALA A 355 -5.25 -4.05 15.75
N GLY A 356 -6.49 -4.02 16.24
CA GLY A 356 -7.47 -5.10 16.09
C GLY A 356 -7.72 -5.48 14.63
N VAL A 357 -7.79 -4.49 13.72
CA VAL A 357 -7.87 -4.75 12.26
C VAL A 357 -6.68 -5.56 11.76
N MET A 358 -5.46 -5.23 12.17
CA MET A 358 -4.25 -5.98 11.76
C MET A 358 -4.29 -7.41 12.28
N GLY A 359 -4.70 -7.59 13.54
CA GLY A 359 -4.88 -8.92 14.15
C GLY A 359 -5.94 -9.75 13.43
N MET A 360 -7.10 -9.16 13.13
CA MET A 360 -8.18 -9.81 12.37
C MET A 360 -7.67 -10.27 11.00
N VAL A 361 -7.04 -9.37 10.24
CA VAL A 361 -6.49 -9.67 8.92
C VAL A 361 -5.50 -10.85 8.97
N ALA A 362 -4.55 -10.84 9.91
CA ALA A 362 -3.61 -11.93 10.05
C ALA A 362 -4.31 -13.26 10.43
N SER A 363 -5.27 -13.23 11.35
CA SER A 363 -5.97 -14.44 11.82
C SER A 363 -6.94 -15.03 10.78
N THR A 364 -7.52 -14.19 9.91
CA THR A 364 -8.51 -14.62 8.90
C THR A 364 -7.86 -15.10 7.60
N ALA A 365 -6.55 -14.85 7.41
CA ALA A 365 -5.81 -15.19 6.20
C ALA A 365 -5.97 -16.66 5.79
N SER A 366 -5.79 -17.62 6.72
CA SER A 366 -5.88 -19.05 6.42
C SER A 366 -7.27 -19.45 5.91
N ALA A 367 -8.34 -19.00 6.59
CA ALA A 367 -9.71 -19.32 6.21
C ALA A 367 -10.11 -18.73 4.84
N MET A 368 -9.55 -17.57 4.48
CA MET A 368 -9.71 -16.99 3.15
C MET A 368 -8.93 -17.77 2.09
N ALA A 369 -7.71 -18.23 2.42
CA ALA A 369 -6.87 -18.98 1.50
C ALA A 369 -7.50 -20.33 1.09
N GLU A 370 -8.18 -21.00 2.01
CA GLU A 370 -8.94 -22.24 1.76
C GLU A 370 -10.05 -22.08 0.70
N ARG A 371 -10.47 -20.84 0.42
CA ARG A 371 -11.51 -20.47 -0.56
C ARG A 371 -10.93 -19.71 -1.75
N ASP A 372 -9.63 -19.84 -2.01
CA ASP A 372 -8.86 -19.10 -3.03
C ASP A 372 -8.85 -17.56 -2.88
N GLY A 373 -9.45 -17.06 -1.80
CA GLY A 373 -9.50 -15.65 -1.45
C GLY A 373 -8.23 -15.16 -0.77
N GLY A 374 -8.32 -13.94 -0.26
CA GLY A 374 -7.27 -13.32 0.54
C GLY A 374 -7.78 -12.11 1.30
N ILE A 375 -7.14 -11.82 2.43
CA ILE A 375 -7.42 -10.65 3.25
C ILE A 375 -6.11 -9.94 3.58
N ASN A 376 -6.06 -8.63 3.37
CA ASN A 376 -4.91 -7.80 3.67
C ASN A 376 -5.36 -6.48 4.31
N ALA A 377 -4.41 -5.69 4.80
CA ALA A 377 -4.68 -4.36 5.31
C ALA A 377 -3.70 -3.32 4.76
N VAL A 378 -4.18 -2.08 4.70
CA VAL A 378 -3.33 -0.92 4.48
C VAL A 378 -3.33 -0.06 5.73
N ALA A 379 -2.15 0.36 6.19
CA ALA A 379 -1.96 1.25 7.33
C ALA A 379 -1.45 2.62 6.84
N PRO A 380 -2.35 3.58 6.58
CA PRO A 380 -1.95 4.92 6.15
C PRO A 380 -1.17 5.65 7.25
N GLY A 381 -0.17 6.42 6.84
CA GLY A 381 0.49 7.42 7.67
C GLY A 381 -0.22 8.78 7.61
N PHE A 382 0.54 9.87 7.52
CA PHE A 382 -0.04 11.19 7.31
C PHE A 382 -0.51 11.35 5.86
N ILE A 383 -1.83 11.41 5.67
CA ILE A 383 -2.49 11.63 4.37
C ILE A 383 -3.22 12.98 4.39
N GLU A 384 -3.05 13.76 3.33
CA GLU A 384 -3.72 15.05 3.14
C GLU A 384 -5.22 14.82 2.88
N THR A 385 -6.06 15.17 3.85
CA THR A 385 -7.53 15.02 3.81
C THR A 385 -8.18 16.21 4.49
N GLU A 386 -9.50 16.33 4.36
CA GLU A 386 -10.29 17.30 5.15
C GLU A 386 -10.13 17.10 6.67
N MET A 387 -9.90 15.85 7.10
CA MET A 387 -9.70 15.52 8.51
C MET A 387 -8.35 16.04 9.01
N THR A 388 -7.27 15.81 8.27
CA THR A 388 -5.92 16.27 8.66
C THR A 388 -5.75 17.79 8.51
N ALA A 389 -6.58 18.44 7.69
CA ALA A 389 -6.64 19.89 7.61
C ALA A 389 -7.04 20.57 8.94
N LYS A 390 -7.74 19.87 9.83
CA LYS A 390 -8.15 20.36 11.17
C LYS A 390 -7.05 20.26 12.23
N ILE A 391 -5.95 19.57 11.97
CA ILE A 391 -4.83 19.43 12.91
C ILE A 391 -4.10 20.78 13.05
N PRO A 392 -3.71 21.18 14.27
CA PRO A 392 -2.91 22.40 14.49
C PRO A 392 -1.68 22.48 13.59
N VAL A 393 -1.39 23.68 13.07
CA VAL A 393 -0.41 23.90 11.99
C VAL A 393 0.97 23.33 12.31
N ALA A 394 1.48 23.54 13.52
CA ALA A 394 2.80 23.05 13.94
C ALA A 394 2.87 21.51 13.95
N THR A 395 1.91 20.86 14.62
CA THR A 395 1.82 19.38 14.66
C THR A 395 1.63 18.79 13.26
N ARG A 396 0.83 19.46 12.43
CA ARG A 396 0.59 19.07 11.03
C ARG A 396 1.88 19.15 10.20
N ALA A 397 2.68 20.21 10.38
CA ALA A 397 3.94 20.37 9.67
C ALA A 397 4.96 19.27 10.04
N VAL A 398 5.05 18.90 11.32
CA VAL A 398 5.91 17.79 11.78
C VAL A 398 5.50 16.47 11.11
N GLY A 399 4.22 16.10 11.23
CA GLY A 399 3.70 14.86 10.65
C GLY A 399 3.81 14.79 9.13
N ARG A 400 3.68 15.94 8.47
CA ARG A 400 3.75 16.07 7.01
C ARG A 400 5.18 16.08 6.47
N MET A 401 6.10 16.80 7.10
CA MET A 401 7.40 17.13 6.48
C MET A 401 8.62 16.55 7.21
N LEU A 402 8.51 16.22 8.50
CA LEU A 402 9.67 15.81 9.31
C LEU A 402 9.69 14.31 9.64
N LEU A 403 8.53 13.68 9.74
CA LEU A 403 8.45 12.24 10.04
C LEU A 403 8.71 11.34 8.83
N PRO A 404 8.16 11.59 7.62
CA PRO A 404 8.40 10.75 6.45
C PRO A 404 9.70 11.13 5.72
N SER A 405 10.42 10.12 5.20
CA SER A 405 11.63 10.31 4.37
C SER A 405 11.34 11.10 3.09
N LEU A 406 10.11 11.02 2.58
CA LEU A 406 9.65 11.77 1.40
C LEU A 406 9.36 13.26 1.67
N MET A 407 9.47 13.70 2.93
CA MET A 407 9.31 15.09 3.39
C MET A 407 8.00 15.78 2.97
N GLN A 408 6.94 15.00 2.73
CA GLN A 408 5.61 15.48 2.40
C GLN A 408 4.54 14.49 2.86
N GLY A 409 3.30 14.95 2.98
CA GLY A 409 2.14 14.09 3.25
C GLY A 409 1.70 13.35 2.00
N GLY A 410 1.12 12.16 2.20
CA GLY A 410 0.54 11.35 1.13
C GLY A 410 -0.79 11.91 0.66
N GLN A 411 -1.29 11.38 -0.45
CA GLN A 411 -2.60 11.68 -1.02
C GLN A 411 -3.54 10.48 -0.84
N PRO A 412 -4.86 10.70 -0.82
CA PRO A 412 -5.85 9.61 -0.84
C PRO A 412 -5.60 8.59 -1.96
N LEU A 413 -5.15 9.07 -3.12
CA LEU A 413 -4.75 8.22 -4.25
C LEU A 413 -3.66 7.21 -3.86
N ASP A 414 -2.65 7.63 -3.08
CA ASP A 414 -1.54 6.73 -2.71
C ASP A 414 -2.03 5.53 -1.88
N VAL A 415 -3.06 5.73 -1.05
CA VAL A 415 -3.70 4.66 -0.28
C VAL A 415 -4.57 3.78 -1.19
N ALA A 416 -5.32 4.40 -2.09
CA ALA A 416 -6.19 3.71 -3.03
C ALA A 416 -5.41 2.79 -3.99
N GLU A 417 -4.25 3.21 -4.47
CA GLU A 417 -3.36 2.41 -5.32
C GLU A 417 -2.85 1.14 -4.61
N ALA A 418 -2.46 1.27 -3.33
CA ALA A 418 -2.04 0.11 -2.54
C ALA A 418 -3.20 -0.86 -2.29
N ILE A 419 -4.41 -0.33 -2.10
CA ILE A 419 -5.63 -1.15 -1.96
C ILE A 419 -5.96 -1.87 -3.26
N GLY A 420 -5.93 -1.19 -4.40
CA GLY A 420 -6.19 -1.81 -5.71
C GLY A 420 -5.21 -2.94 -6.03
N PHE A 421 -3.93 -2.75 -5.69
CA PHE A 421 -2.94 -3.82 -5.78
C PHE A 421 -3.29 -5.03 -4.92
N LEU A 422 -3.53 -4.83 -3.61
CA LEU A 422 -3.83 -5.93 -2.67
C LEU A 422 -5.19 -6.60 -2.92
N ALA A 423 -6.11 -5.92 -3.60
CA ALA A 423 -7.42 -6.43 -3.99
C ALA A 423 -7.40 -7.19 -5.33
N SER A 424 -6.28 -7.16 -6.07
CA SER A 424 -6.17 -7.83 -7.37
C SER A 424 -5.95 -9.34 -7.22
N ASP A 425 -6.41 -10.12 -8.21
CA ASP A 425 -6.11 -11.56 -8.28
C ASP A 425 -4.61 -11.83 -8.40
N ALA A 426 -3.87 -10.88 -8.98
CA ALA A 426 -2.42 -10.96 -9.10
C ALA A 426 -1.71 -11.00 -7.75
N ALA A 427 -2.34 -10.49 -6.68
CA ALA A 427 -1.83 -10.52 -5.31
C ALA A 427 -2.26 -11.79 -4.53
N GLY A 428 -2.74 -12.86 -5.19
CA GLY A 428 -3.29 -14.03 -4.50
C GLY A 428 -2.36 -14.79 -3.55
N GLY A 429 -1.05 -14.64 -3.73
CA GLY A 429 0.02 -15.15 -2.88
C GLY A 429 0.43 -14.20 -1.75
N ILE A 430 -0.21 -13.04 -1.63
CA ILE A 430 -0.02 -12.05 -0.56
C ILE A 430 -1.27 -12.06 0.31
N ASN A 431 -1.15 -12.54 1.55
CA ASN A 431 -2.30 -12.76 2.42
C ASN A 431 -1.92 -12.52 3.89
N GLY A 432 -2.87 -12.00 4.67
CA GLY A 432 -2.66 -11.68 6.09
C GLY A 432 -1.70 -10.50 6.35
N GLN A 433 -1.32 -9.74 5.32
CA GLN A 433 -0.30 -8.70 5.42
C GLN A 433 -0.90 -7.33 5.75
N THR A 434 -0.14 -6.50 6.47
CA THR A 434 -0.45 -5.07 6.66
C THR A 434 0.62 -4.21 6.00
N LEU A 435 0.26 -3.55 4.90
CA LEU A 435 1.16 -2.66 4.15
C LEU A 435 1.02 -1.21 4.62
N ARG A 436 2.12 -0.58 5.05
CA ARG A 436 2.09 0.85 5.41
C ARG A 436 2.19 1.73 4.17
N VAL A 437 1.32 2.74 4.08
CA VAL A 437 1.37 3.79 3.05
C VAL A 437 1.71 5.09 3.76
N CYS A 438 3.00 5.29 4.04
CA CYS A 438 3.45 6.28 5.03
C CYS A 438 4.67 7.11 4.61
N GLY A 439 5.21 6.94 3.41
CA GLY A 439 6.43 7.62 2.97
C GLY A 439 7.62 7.40 3.90
N GLN A 440 7.72 6.20 4.48
CA GLN A 440 8.74 5.80 5.46
C GLN A 440 8.77 6.66 6.75
N SER A 441 7.59 7.00 7.28
CA SER A 441 7.44 7.70 8.56
C SER A 441 8.25 7.03 9.69
N LEU A 442 8.98 7.85 10.46
CA LEU A 442 9.74 7.46 11.66
C LEU A 442 8.88 6.80 12.75
N VAL A 443 7.56 7.05 12.75
CA VAL A 443 6.63 6.43 13.69
C VAL A 443 6.45 4.94 13.33
N GLY A 444 6.71 4.03 14.27
CA GLY A 444 6.62 2.59 14.06
C GLY A 444 6.84 1.78 15.34
N ALA A 445 6.86 0.45 15.21
CA ALA A 445 7.16 -0.53 16.24
C ALA A 445 8.11 -1.59 15.67
#